data_AF-A0AAW6FUH2-F1
#
_entry.id   AF-A0AAW6FUH2-F1
#
_cell.length_a   1.000
_cell.length_b   1.000
_cell.length_c   1.000
_cell.angle_alpha   90.00
_cell.angle_beta   90.00
_cell.angle_gamma   90.00
#
_symmetry.space_group_name_H-M   'P 1'
#
loop_
_entity.id
_entity.type
_entity.pdbx_description
1 polymer ?
#
loop_
_entity_poly.entity_id
_entity_poly.type
_entity_poly.pdbx_seq_one_letter_code
_entity_poly.pdbx_strand_id
1 'polypeptide(L)'
;MFLAAILLVPTLSVRATERNGMTEEKAVEIADNMFENIDASQNILKTSDGGYLIGKATVTSVDDYDEIITTYDSAMDPNSMSVEEAKQDVVNSLVHPEDSSIQPRLASPPTQRWVLALGAEYKSSAFSGSGWRFSGYMFAPEPSSGYYLLWTSYGDDGRVGSLDQAYATLNGSLQGDTIYNGSPTYINKGTLSHVYYTFNPVNGSYYRVQNI
;
A
#
# COMPACT_ATOMS: atom_id res chain seq x y z
N MET A 1 -32.52 -19.02 -58.41
CA MET A 1 -31.27 -18.39 -57.94
C MET A 1 -31.59 -16.95 -57.62
N PHE A 2 -31.45 -16.39 -56.42
CA PHE A 2 -30.81 -16.78 -55.16
C PHE A 2 -31.69 -16.23 -54.01
N LEU A 3 -31.89 -17.02 -52.95
CA LEU A 3 -32.57 -16.59 -51.72
C LEU A 3 -31.49 -16.04 -50.77
N ALA A 4 -31.58 -14.77 -50.35
CA ALA A 4 -30.65 -14.19 -49.38
C ALA A 4 -31.23 -14.35 -47.97
N ALA A 5 -30.59 -15.17 -47.14
CA ALA A 5 -30.88 -15.29 -45.72
C ALA A 5 -30.05 -14.25 -44.94
N ILE A 6 -30.73 -13.31 -44.28
CA ILE A 6 -30.11 -12.36 -43.35
C ILE A 6 -29.96 -13.08 -42.00
N LEU A 7 -28.72 -13.39 -41.61
CA LEU A 7 -28.39 -13.87 -40.27
C LEU A 7 -28.45 -12.69 -39.30
N LEU A 8 -29.50 -12.64 -38.47
CA LEU A 8 -29.48 -11.83 -37.24
C LEU A 8 -28.54 -12.52 -36.25
N VAL A 9 -27.37 -11.92 -36.01
CA VAL A 9 -26.53 -12.28 -34.87
C VAL A 9 -27.11 -11.53 -33.65
N PRO A 10 -27.60 -12.23 -32.60
CA PRO A 10 -27.99 -11.55 -31.38
C PRO A 10 -26.74 -10.96 -30.74
N THR A 11 -26.70 -9.63 -30.63
CA THR A 11 -25.73 -8.94 -29.79
C THR A 11 -26.05 -9.27 -28.34
N LEU A 12 -25.35 -10.26 -27.78
CA LEU A 12 -25.28 -10.43 -26.34
C LEU A 12 -24.66 -9.15 -25.77
N SER A 13 -25.52 -8.28 -25.24
CA SER A 13 -25.09 -7.23 -24.32
C SER A 13 -24.47 -7.94 -23.12
N VAL A 14 -23.16 -8.07 -23.12
CA VAL A 14 -22.40 -8.32 -21.90
C VAL A 14 -22.55 -7.04 -21.09
N ARG A 15 -23.59 -6.99 -20.24
CA ARG A 15 -23.55 -6.09 -19.10
C ARG A 15 -22.41 -6.59 -18.24
N ALA A 16 -21.34 -5.80 -18.16
CA ALA A 16 -20.33 -5.97 -17.14
C ALA A 16 -21.08 -6.09 -15.80
N THR A 17 -21.02 -7.25 -15.17
CA THR A 17 -21.48 -7.42 -13.80
C THR A 17 -20.74 -6.38 -12.98
N GLU A 18 -21.48 -5.43 -12.41
CA GLU A 18 -20.96 -4.46 -11.45
C GLU A 18 -20.10 -5.23 -10.44
N ARG A 19 -18.81 -4.89 -10.40
CA ARG A 19 -17.89 -5.43 -9.42
C ARG A 19 -18.46 -5.01 -8.06
N ASN A 20 -18.96 -5.96 -7.26
CA ASN A 20 -19.49 -5.70 -5.92
C ASN A 20 -18.59 -4.66 -5.22
N GLY A 21 -19.12 -3.44 -5.04
CA GLY A 21 -18.40 -2.36 -4.36
C GLY A 21 -18.06 -2.77 -2.93
N MET A 22 -17.10 -2.08 -2.30
CA MET A 22 -16.88 -2.27 -0.87
C MET A 22 -18.15 -1.84 -0.13
N THR A 23 -18.71 -2.72 0.68
CA THR A 23 -19.81 -2.36 1.59
C THR A 23 -19.25 -1.52 2.74
N GLU A 24 -20.02 -0.55 3.23
CA GLU A 24 -19.64 0.30 4.35
C GLU A 24 -19.23 -0.50 5.59
N GLU A 25 -19.99 -1.54 5.97
CA GLU A 25 -19.67 -2.44 7.10
C GLU A 25 -18.24 -3.02 6.99
N LYS A 26 -17.90 -3.52 5.80
CA LYS A 26 -16.58 -4.12 5.54
C LYS A 26 -15.47 -3.07 5.44
N ALA A 27 -15.79 -1.85 4.98
CA ALA A 27 -14.86 -0.74 4.98
C ALA A 27 -14.54 -0.28 6.42
N VAL A 28 -15.54 -0.23 7.30
CA VAL A 28 -15.38 0.05 8.73
C VAL A 28 -14.53 -1.01 9.39
N GLU A 29 -14.77 -2.30 9.13
CA GLU A 29 -13.94 -3.40 9.64
C GLU A 29 -12.47 -3.24 9.23
N ILE A 30 -12.21 -2.90 7.95
CA ILE A 30 -10.84 -2.65 7.47
C ILE A 30 -10.21 -1.44 8.20
N ALA A 31 -10.96 -0.35 8.36
CA ALA A 31 -10.48 0.85 9.04
C ALA A 31 -10.15 0.58 10.52
N ASP A 32 -11.02 -0.15 11.22
CA ASP A 32 -10.80 -0.54 12.61
C ASP A 32 -9.57 -1.43 12.76
N ASN A 33 -9.44 -2.47 11.93
CA ASN A 33 -8.27 -3.36 11.93
C ASN A 33 -6.97 -2.62 11.55
N MET A 34 -7.05 -1.64 10.65
CA MET A 34 -5.89 -0.83 10.26
C MET A 34 -5.34 -0.02 11.44
N PHE A 35 -6.19 0.44 12.36
CA PHE A 35 -5.80 1.32 13.47
C PHE A 35 -6.00 0.73 14.89
N GLU A 36 -6.31 -0.56 15.03
CA GLU A 36 -6.65 -1.23 16.30
C GLU A 36 -5.62 -1.02 17.43
N ASN A 37 -4.33 -0.92 17.09
CA ASN A 37 -3.22 -0.80 18.06
C ASN A 37 -2.60 0.60 18.10
N ILE A 38 -3.34 1.62 17.65
CA ILE A 38 -2.91 3.02 17.69
C ILE A 38 -3.65 3.73 18.80
N ASP A 39 -2.90 4.41 19.66
CA ASP A 39 -3.49 5.17 20.75
C ASP A 39 -4.31 6.33 20.17
N ALA A 40 -5.53 6.53 20.67
CA ALA A 40 -6.45 7.56 20.18
C ALA A 40 -5.88 8.99 20.28
N SER A 41 -4.88 9.22 21.13
CA SER A 41 -4.18 10.50 21.25
C SER A 41 -3.06 10.70 20.22
N GLN A 42 -2.67 9.66 19.47
CA GLN A 42 -1.67 9.79 18.42
C GLN A 42 -2.25 10.47 17.19
N ASN A 43 -1.44 11.32 16.60
CA ASN A 43 -1.72 11.95 15.31
C ASN A 43 -1.16 11.10 14.17
N ILE A 44 -1.91 11.05 13.08
CA ILE A 44 -1.64 10.28 11.87
C ILE A 44 -1.46 11.26 10.71
N LEU A 45 -0.36 11.13 9.97
CA LEU A 45 -0.15 11.94 8.78
C LEU A 45 -0.50 11.14 7.52
N LYS A 46 -1.46 11.63 6.74
CA LYS A 46 -1.76 11.05 5.42
C LYS A 46 -0.70 11.48 4.41
N THR A 47 -0.10 10.52 3.73
CA THR A 47 0.98 10.71 2.76
C THR A 47 0.44 10.92 1.35
N SER A 48 1.30 11.37 0.43
CA SER A 48 0.89 11.68 -0.96
C SER A 48 0.44 10.46 -1.76
N ASP A 49 0.87 9.24 -1.39
CA ASP A 49 0.36 7.99 -1.95
C ASP A 49 -0.93 7.48 -1.28
N GLY A 50 -1.49 8.28 -0.37
CA GLY A 50 -2.71 7.99 0.38
C GLY A 50 -2.49 7.09 1.60
N GLY A 51 -1.27 6.67 1.90
CA GLY A 51 -0.96 5.96 3.14
C GLY A 51 -0.96 6.85 4.38
N TYR A 52 -0.59 6.26 5.50
CA TYR A 52 -0.71 6.81 6.85
C TYR A 52 0.60 6.57 7.59
N LEU A 53 1.31 7.65 7.92
CA LEU A 53 2.48 7.65 8.76
C LEU A 53 2.09 7.88 10.22
N ILE A 54 2.60 7.04 11.12
CA ILE A 54 2.56 7.23 12.57
C ILE A 54 4.01 7.33 13.05
N GLY A 55 4.37 8.46 13.66
CA GLY A 55 5.75 8.76 14.07
C GLY A 55 6.50 9.58 13.02
N LYS A 56 7.78 9.28 12.83
CA LYS A 56 8.70 10.09 12.00
C LYS A 56 9.27 9.31 10.84
N ALA A 57 9.41 9.98 9.71
CA ALA A 57 10.11 9.44 8.55
C ALA A 57 10.92 10.52 7.83
N THR A 58 12.10 10.16 7.34
CA THR A 58 12.91 11.00 6.47
C THR A 58 12.84 10.48 5.04
N VAL A 59 12.54 11.36 4.09
CA VAL A 59 12.57 11.02 2.67
C VAL A 59 13.94 11.37 2.11
N THR A 60 14.55 10.41 1.44
CA THR A 60 15.88 10.53 0.83
C THR A 60 15.82 10.33 -0.68
N SER A 61 16.78 10.90 -1.40
CA SER A 61 16.94 10.64 -2.83
C SER A 61 17.26 9.16 -3.07
N VAL A 62 16.78 8.61 -4.19
CA VAL A 62 17.13 7.24 -4.59
C VAL A 62 18.46 7.14 -5.32
N ASP A 63 18.94 8.27 -5.83
CA ASP A 63 20.24 8.39 -6.50
C ASP A 63 21.37 8.67 -5.50
N ASP A 64 21.05 9.33 -4.38
CA ASP A 64 21.95 9.61 -3.26
C ASP A 64 21.22 9.45 -1.92
N TYR A 65 21.47 8.34 -1.20
CA TYR A 65 20.80 8.05 0.06
C TYR A 65 21.19 8.98 1.22
N ASP A 66 22.25 9.78 1.08
CA ASP A 66 22.66 10.78 2.06
C ASP A 66 21.95 12.13 1.82
N GLU A 67 21.35 12.34 0.66
CA GLU A 67 20.55 13.53 0.35
C GLU A 67 19.16 13.45 0.97
N ILE A 68 18.93 14.27 2.00
CA ILE A 68 17.61 14.44 2.63
C ILE A 68 16.75 15.39 1.79
N ILE A 69 15.64 14.88 1.28
CA ILE A 69 14.64 15.66 0.53
C ILE A 69 13.71 16.37 1.52
N THR A 70 13.18 15.63 2.49
CA THR A 70 12.26 16.15 3.50
C THR A 70 12.19 15.24 4.72
N THR A 71 11.57 15.72 5.80
CA THR A 71 11.25 14.92 6.99
C THR A 71 9.82 15.18 7.40
N TYR A 72 9.12 14.12 7.78
CA TYR A 72 7.76 14.12 8.27
C TYR A 72 7.73 13.70 9.74
N ASP A 73 6.85 14.32 10.50
CA ASP A 73 6.57 14.01 11.90
C ASP A 73 5.06 14.11 12.13
N SER A 74 4.38 12.97 12.26
CA SER A 74 2.93 12.96 12.42
C SER A 74 2.47 13.65 13.71
N ALA A 75 3.34 13.79 14.73
CA ALA A 75 2.97 14.49 15.96
C ALA A 75 2.96 16.02 15.79
N MET A 76 3.69 16.56 14.81
CA MET A 76 3.91 18.00 14.64
C MET A 76 3.40 18.56 13.31
N ASP A 77 3.15 17.72 12.30
CA ASP A 77 2.70 18.18 10.98
C ASP A 77 1.26 18.73 11.07
N PRO A 78 1.00 19.97 10.61
CA PRO A 78 -0.32 20.60 10.69
C PRO A 78 -1.39 19.91 9.84
N ASN A 79 -1.01 19.03 8.91
CA ASN A 79 -1.93 18.23 8.11
C ASN A 79 -2.20 16.84 8.72
N SER A 80 -1.68 16.58 9.92
CA SER A 80 -1.99 15.35 10.64
C SER A 80 -3.42 15.38 11.16
N MET A 81 -4.00 14.20 11.28
CA MET A 81 -5.37 13.97 11.71
C MET A 81 -5.40 13.02 12.91
N SER A 82 -6.51 13.04 13.63
CA SER A 82 -6.78 12.07 14.68
C SER A 82 -6.98 10.65 14.11
N VAL A 83 -6.91 9.64 14.99
CA VAL A 83 -7.19 8.24 14.61
C VAL A 83 -8.60 8.08 14.03
N GLU A 84 -9.59 8.78 14.59
CA GLU A 84 -10.98 8.71 14.12
C GLU A 84 -11.15 9.30 12.73
N GLU A 85 -10.51 10.44 12.45
CA GLU A 85 -10.50 11.04 11.11
C GLU A 85 -9.82 10.13 10.08
N ALA A 86 -8.72 9.46 10.47
CA ALA A 86 -8.05 8.50 9.60
C ALA A 86 -8.93 7.29 9.28
N LYS A 87 -9.68 6.77 10.27
CA LYS A 87 -10.66 5.69 10.04
C LYS A 87 -11.73 6.11 9.05
N GLN A 88 -12.32 7.29 9.25
CA GLN A 88 -13.34 7.82 8.34
C GLN A 88 -12.78 8.04 6.94
N ASP A 89 -11.54 8.51 6.82
CA ASP A 89 -10.86 8.65 5.53
C ASP A 89 -10.68 7.31 4.81
N VAL A 90 -10.29 6.24 5.52
CA VAL A 90 -10.25 4.87 4.94
C VAL A 90 -11.62 4.44 4.46
N VAL A 91 -12.67 4.58 5.29
CA VAL A 91 -14.04 4.18 4.94
C VAL A 91 -14.49 4.92 3.68
N ASN A 92 -14.34 6.24 3.66
CA ASN A 92 -14.71 7.07 2.52
C ASN A 92 -13.95 6.65 1.26
N SER A 93 -12.65 6.38 1.36
CA SER A 93 -11.83 5.97 0.22
C SER A 93 -12.25 4.64 -0.40
N LEU A 94 -12.80 3.74 0.40
CA LEU A 94 -13.21 2.39 -0.01
C LEU A 94 -14.64 2.35 -0.54
N VAL A 95 -15.55 3.12 0.07
CA VAL A 95 -16.97 3.18 -0.31
C VAL A 95 -17.19 4.14 -1.49
N HIS A 96 -16.42 5.23 -1.55
CA HIS A 96 -16.47 6.27 -2.58
C HIS A 96 -15.12 6.42 -3.30
N PRO A 97 -14.64 5.37 -4.00
CA PRO A 97 -13.33 5.40 -4.64
C PRO A 97 -13.21 6.48 -5.74
N GLU A 98 -14.32 6.90 -6.35
CA GLU A 98 -14.39 8.00 -7.31
C GLU A 98 -14.02 9.37 -6.71
N ASP A 99 -14.25 9.55 -5.42
CA ASP A 99 -13.91 10.77 -4.67
C ASP A 99 -12.48 10.70 -4.11
N SER A 100 -11.85 9.54 -4.23
CA SER A 100 -10.50 9.28 -3.76
C SER A 100 -9.48 9.68 -4.82
N SER A 101 -8.58 10.61 -4.46
CA SER A 101 -7.42 10.96 -5.30
C SER A 101 -6.30 9.91 -5.26
N ILE A 102 -6.55 8.74 -4.64
CA ILE A 102 -5.54 7.71 -4.42
C ILE A 102 -5.07 7.16 -5.76
N GLN A 103 -3.79 7.35 -6.03
CA GLN A 103 -3.14 6.76 -7.19
C GLN A 103 -3.32 5.23 -7.12
N PRO A 104 -3.79 4.57 -8.19
CA PRO A 104 -3.74 3.11 -8.23
C PRO A 104 -2.30 2.71 -7.97
N ARG A 105 -2.07 1.78 -7.03
CA ARG A 105 -0.72 1.33 -6.70
C ARG A 105 0.09 1.07 -7.94
N LEU A 106 1.32 1.54 -7.92
CA LEU A 106 2.17 1.59 -9.08
C LEU A 106 2.26 0.19 -9.72
N ALA A 107 2.08 0.15 -11.04
CA ALA A 107 2.40 -1.01 -11.87
C ALA A 107 3.92 -1.22 -12.02
N SER A 108 4.71 -0.37 -11.35
CA SER A 108 6.17 -0.35 -11.35
C SER A 108 6.71 -0.16 -9.93
N PRO A 109 7.96 -0.56 -9.64
CA PRO A 109 8.61 -0.27 -8.38
C PRO A 109 8.69 1.25 -8.05
N PRO A 110 8.78 1.61 -6.76
CA PRO A 110 8.74 3.00 -6.29
C PRO A 110 10.05 3.77 -6.54
N THR A 111 9.95 5.10 -6.58
CA THR A 111 11.08 6.03 -6.82
C THR A 111 11.41 6.93 -5.63
N GLN A 112 10.71 6.78 -4.50
CA GLN A 112 10.96 7.55 -3.28
C GLN A 112 11.26 6.62 -2.12
N ARG A 113 12.32 6.95 -1.37
CA ARG A 113 12.80 6.19 -0.21
C ARG A 113 12.44 6.87 1.10
N TRP A 114 11.72 6.15 1.94
CA TRP A 114 11.30 6.54 3.27
C TRP A 114 12.11 5.79 4.33
N VAL A 115 12.88 6.54 5.09
CA VAL A 115 13.63 6.05 6.25
C VAL A 115 12.75 6.23 7.49
N LEU A 116 12.28 5.12 8.06
CA LEU A 116 11.42 5.15 9.25
C LEU A 116 12.27 5.28 10.51
N ALA A 117 11.94 6.25 11.36
CA ALA A 117 12.56 6.35 12.68
C ALA A 117 12.20 5.15 13.57
N LEU A 118 13.00 4.87 14.59
CA LEU A 118 12.69 3.84 15.59
C LEU A 118 11.36 4.15 16.28
N GLY A 119 10.48 3.15 16.33
CA GLY A 119 9.11 3.26 16.83
C GLY A 119 8.11 3.82 15.80
N ALA A 120 8.56 4.21 14.60
CA ALA A 120 7.65 4.67 13.55
C ALA A 120 7.05 3.50 12.77
N GLU A 121 5.86 3.73 12.25
CA GLU A 121 5.19 2.83 11.33
C GLU A 121 4.53 3.55 10.17
N TYR A 122 4.38 2.84 9.07
CA TYR A 122 3.62 3.28 7.92
C TYR A 122 2.61 2.20 7.54
N LYS A 123 1.38 2.64 7.28
CA LYS A 123 0.30 1.81 6.75
C LYS A 123 -0.11 2.38 5.41
N SER A 124 -0.12 1.52 4.41
CA SER A 124 -0.51 1.96 3.08
C SER A 124 -2.02 2.16 2.95
N SER A 125 -2.46 2.99 2.01
CA SER A 125 -3.87 3.02 1.59
C SER A 125 -4.39 1.63 1.20
N ALA A 126 -5.67 1.38 1.46
CA ALA A 126 -6.30 0.16 1.01
C ALA A 126 -6.34 0.11 -0.53
N PHE A 127 -6.15 -1.07 -1.12
CA PHE A 127 -5.96 -1.20 -2.56
C PHE A 127 -6.51 -2.50 -3.13
N SER A 128 -6.60 -2.55 -4.45
CA SER A 128 -6.95 -3.72 -5.23
C SER A 128 -6.33 -3.63 -6.63
N GLY A 129 -6.36 -4.71 -7.39
CA GLY A 129 -5.95 -4.63 -8.79
C GLY A 129 -5.72 -5.97 -9.47
N SER A 130 -5.44 -5.91 -10.78
CA SER A 130 -5.02 -7.05 -11.60
C SER A 130 -3.54 -6.93 -11.99
N GLY A 131 -2.80 -8.03 -11.91
CA GLY A 131 -1.35 -8.07 -12.07
C GLY A 131 -0.61 -7.70 -10.78
N TRP A 132 0.68 -7.44 -10.92
CA TRP A 132 1.53 -7.00 -9.82
C TRP A 132 1.16 -5.59 -9.34
N ARG A 133 1.17 -5.41 -8.02
CA ARG A 133 1.02 -4.13 -7.34
C ARG A 133 2.18 -3.93 -6.40
N PHE A 134 2.84 -2.78 -6.50
CA PHE A 134 4.01 -2.43 -5.71
C PHE A 134 3.66 -1.34 -4.69
N SER A 135 4.44 -1.25 -3.62
CA SER A 135 4.35 -0.15 -2.65
C SER A 135 4.57 1.21 -3.31
N GLY A 136 3.94 2.26 -2.77
CA GLY A 136 4.13 3.64 -3.25
C GLY A 136 5.51 4.18 -2.92
N TYR A 137 6.13 3.66 -1.85
CA TYR A 137 7.47 4.00 -1.40
C TYR A 137 8.34 2.75 -1.21
N MET A 138 9.65 2.92 -1.24
CA MET A 138 10.59 1.97 -0.65
C MET A 138 10.89 2.40 0.78
N PHE A 139 11.08 1.43 1.67
CA PHE A 139 11.31 1.70 3.09
C PHE A 139 12.69 1.25 3.52
N ALA A 140 13.28 1.96 4.48
CA ALA A 140 14.50 1.55 5.17
C ALA A 140 14.35 1.85 6.67
N PRO A 141 14.95 1.04 7.55
CA PRO A 141 15.08 1.41 8.95
C PRO A 141 16.08 2.57 9.09
N GLU A 142 15.88 3.46 10.07
CA GLU A 142 16.91 4.44 10.39
C GLU A 142 18.23 3.74 10.75
N PRO A 143 19.41 4.27 10.36
CA PRO A 143 20.68 3.55 10.50
C PRO A 143 21.00 3.09 11.93
N SER A 144 20.51 3.79 12.95
CA SER A 144 20.78 3.48 14.36
C SER A 144 19.92 2.35 14.94
N SER A 145 18.84 1.97 14.24
CA SER A 145 17.83 1.00 14.70
C SER A 145 18.07 -0.45 14.25
N GLY A 146 19.04 -0.69 13.37
CA GLY A 146 19.36 -2.00 12.80
C GLY A 146 18.96 -2.12 11.32
N TYR A 147 18.82 -3.36 10.85
CA TYR A 147 18.60 -3.68 9.42
C TYR A 147 17.25 -4.35 9.13
N TYR A 148 16.43 -4.53 10.17
CA TYR A 148 15.16 -5.22 10.05
C TYR A 148 14.01 -4.21 10.05
N LEU A 149 12.99 -4.52 9.25
CA LEU A 149 11.68 -3.91 9.36
C LEU A 149 10.67 -5.03 9.59
N LEU A 150 9.67 -4.79 10.45
CA LEU A 150 8.57 -5.70 10.65
C LEU A 150 7.49 -5.42 9.62
N TRP A 151 7.20 -6.41 8.76
CA TRP A 151 6.21 -6.30 7.70
C TRP A 151 4.97 -7.13 8.01
N THR A 152 3.79 -6.63 7.67
CA THR A 152 2.54 -7.39 7.73
C THR A 152 1.70 -7.07 6.51
N SER A 153 1.17 -8.10 5.85
CA SER A 153 0.19 -7.97 4.77
C SER A 153 -1.20 -8.27 5.30
N TYR A 154 -2.22 -7.59 4.78
CA TYR A 154 -3.62 -7.78 5.15
C TYR A 154 -4.48 -7.94 3.90
N GLY A 155 -5.49 -8.80 3.97
CA GLY A 155 -6.37 -9.16 2.85
C GLY A 155 -5.81 -10.32 2.03
N ASP A 156 -4.57 -10.19 1.57
CA ASP A 156 -3.84 -11.21 0.81
C ASP A 156 -2.40 -11.36 1.29
N ASP A 157 -1.73 -12.42 0.83
CA ASP A 157 -0.29 -12.58 0.98
C ASP A 157 0.47 -11.52 0.16
N GLY A 158 1.70 -11.25 0.59
CA GLY A 158 2.59 -10.31 -0.07
C GLY A 158 4.03 -10.79 -0.12
N ARG A 159 4.89 -9.95 -0.68
CA ARG A 159 6.33 -10.16 -0.74
C ARG A 159 7.05 -8.87 -0.41
N VAL A 160 8.23 -9.02 0.17
CA VAL A 160 9.16 -7.91 0.40
C VAL A 160 10.50 -8.24 -0.23
N GLY A 161 10.98 -7.37 -1.11
CA GLY A 161 12.28 -7.50 -1.77
C GLY A 161 13.05 -6.20 -1.81
N SER A 162 14.28 -6.25 -2.32
CA SER A 162 14.96 -5.03 -2.77
C SER A 162 14.32 -4.48 -4.05
N LEU A 163 14.71 -3.27 -4.46
CA LEU A 163 14.28 -2.67 -5.71
C LEU A 163 14.54 -3.57 -6.93
N ASP A 164 15.73 -4.18 -7.01
CA ASP A 164 16.08 -5.11 -8.09
C ASP A 164 15.20 -6.37 -8.11
N GLN A 165 14.88 -6.92 -6.93
CA GLN A 165 13.99 -8.08 -6.82
C GLN A 165 12.56 -7.74 -7.25
N ALA A 166 12.11 -6.52 -6.96
CA ALA A 166 10.82 -6.02 -7.41
C ALA A 166 10.77 -5.89 -8.94
N TYR A 167 11.81 -5.32 -9.58
CA TYR A 167 11.93 -5.27 -11.04
C TYR A 167 12.04 -6.66 -11.68
N ALA A 168 12.81 -7.57 -11.09
CA ALA A 168 12.91 -8.95 -11.57
C ALA A 168 11.54 -9.64 -11.55
N THR A 169 10.76 -9.43 -10.48
CA THR A 169 9.40 -9.97 -10.35
C THR A 169 8.45 -9.39 -11.40
N LEU A 170 8.50 -8.08 -11.63
CA LEU A 170 7.74 -7.43 -12.72
C LEU A 170 8.07 -8.04 -14.08
N ASN A 171 9.34 -8.39 -14.31
CA ASN A 171 9.85 -8.97 -15.55
C ASN A 171 9.67 -10.50 -15.64
N GLY A 172 8.95 -11.12 -14.71
CA GLY A 172 8.59 -12.55 -14.74
C GLY A 172 9.49 -13.49 -13.93
N SER A 173 10.50 -12.97 -13.24
CA SER A 173 11.32 -13.74 -12.30
C SER A 173 10.86 -13.46 -10.87
N LEU A 174 9.98 -14.30 -10.33
CA LEU A 174 9.48 -14.16 -8.95
C LEU A 174 10.62 -14.19 -7.92
N GLN A 175 10.77 -13.11 -7.15
CA GLN A 175 11.78 -12.97 -6.10
C GLN A 175 11.18 -12.37 -4.81
N GLY A 176 12.03 -12.10 -3.82
CA GLY A 176 11.65 -11.55 -2.51
C GLY A 176 11.15 -12.58 -1.50
N ASP A 177 11.05 -12.14 -0.26
CA ASP A 177 10.60 -12.95 0.87
C ASP A 177 9.07 -12.88 0.97
N THR A 178 8.43 -14.04 1.08
CA THR A 178 6.98 -14.11 1.28
C THR A 178 6.61 -13.63 2.68
N ILE A 179 5.58 -12.80 2.77
CA ILE A 179 4.90 -12.47 4.00
C ILE A 179 3.45 -12.93 3.90
N TYR A 180 3.00 -13.73 4.88
CA TYR A 180 1.66 -14.30 4.87
C TYR A 180 0.65 -13.32 5.47
N ASN A 181 -0.57 -13.35 4.95
CA ASN A 181 -1.68 -12.53 5.41
C ASN A 181 -1.84 -12.61 6.95
N GLY A 182 -1.92 -11.45 7.59
CA GLY A 182 -2.07 -11.30 9.04
C GLY A 182 -0.86 -11.72 9.88
N SER A 183 0.24 -12.16 9.27
CA SER A 183 1.41 -12.71 9.98
C SER A 183 2.61 -11.75 9.93
N PRO A 184 2.93 -11.05 11.03
CA PRO A 184 4.08 -10.17 11.08
C PRO A 184 5.40 -10.93 10.83
N THR A 185 6.23 -10.42 9.92
CA THR A 185 7.49 -11.05 9.52
C THR A 185 8.62 -10.01 9.51
N TYR A 186 9.69 -10.28 10.26
CA TYR A 186 10.90 -9.47 10.20
C TYR A 186 11.68 -9.79 8.93
N ILE A 187 11.90 -8.77 8.11
CA ILE A 187 12.66 -8.88 6.87
C ILE A 187 13.91 -8.01 6.99
N ASN A 188 15.05 -8.50 6.50
CA ASN A 188 16.31 -7.76 6.41
C ASN A 188 16.69 -7.56 4.94
N LYS A 189 16.79 -6.30 4.50
CA LYS A 189 17.36 -5.90 3.21
C LYS A 189 18.48 -4.86 3.38
N GLY A 190 19.11 -4.85 4.55
CA GLY A 190 20.09 -3.85 4.94
C GLY A 190 19.47 -2.46 5.09
N THR A 191 20.26 -1.43 4.82
CA THR A 191 19.83 -0.02 4.90
C THR A 191 19.28 0.52 3.59
N LEU A 192 19.26 -0.27 2.51
CA LEU A 192 19.03 0.26 1.16
C LEU A 192 17.54 0.44 0.89
N SER A 193 16.80 -0.64 0.62
CA SER A 193 15.39 -0.56 0.26
C SER A 193 14.63 -1.86 0.50
N HIS A 194 13.47 -1.72 1.13
CA HIS A 194 12.43 -2.74 1.24
C HIS A 194 11.25 -2.28 0.42
N VAL A 195 10.87 -3.09 -0.58
CA VAL A 195 9.75 -2.83 -1.49
C VAL A 195 8.73 -3.94 -1.29
N TYR A 196 7.49 -3.57 -0.97
CA TYR A 196 6.38 -4.51 -0.88
C TYR A 196 5.75 -4.72 -2.25
N TYR A 197 5.35 -5.95 -2.56
CA TYR A 197 4.56 -6.24 -3.74
C TYR A 197 3.67 -7.48 -3.58
N THR A 198 2.54 -7.47 -4.27
CA THR A 198 1.57 -8.57 -4.29
C THR A 198 0.91 -8.69 -5.66
N PHE A 199 0.31 -9.84 -5.97
CA PHE A 199 -0.28 -10.16 -7.27
C PHE A 199 -1.78 -10.36 -7.14
N ASN A 200 -2.56 -9.63 -7.95
CA ASN A 200 -4.03 -9.67 -7.93
C ASN A 200 -4.67 -9.44 -6.54
N PRO A 201 -4.28 -8.41 -5.77
CA PRO A 201 -4.80 -8.20 -4.42
C PRO A 201 -6.32 -8.03 -4.41
N VAL A 202 -6.98 -8.70 -3.47
CA VAL A 202 -8.40 -8.54 -3.16
C VAL A 202 -8.70 -7.10 -2.72
N ASN A 203 -9.94 -6.67 -2.94
CA ASN A 203 -10.35 -5.33 -2.57
C ASN A 203 -10.23 -5.11 -1.06
N GLY A 204 -9.58 -4.01 -0.66
CA GLY A 204 -9.31 -3.70 0.74
C GLY A 204 -7.98 -4.20 1.28
N SER A 205 -7.14 -4.83 0.44
CA SER A 205 -5.79 -5.23 0.88
C SER A 205 -4.98 -4.02 1.32
N TYR A 206 -4.08 -4.17 2.27
CA TYR A 206 -3.11 -3.14 2.69
C TYR A 206 -1.86 -3.81 3.28
N TYR A 207 -0.76 -3.06 3.40
CA TYR A 207 0.40 -3.51 4.17
C TYR A 207 0.72 -2.52 5.28
N ARG A 208 1.39 -3.05 6.31
CA ARG A 208 2.01 -2.29 7.39
C ARG A 208 3.50 -2.60 7.43
N VAL A 209 4.30 -1.56 7.64
CA VAL A 209 5.74 -1.65 7.89
C VAL A 209 6.08 -0.86 9.15
N GLN A 210 6.88 -1.47 10.03
CA GLN A 210 7.24 -0.88 11.32
C GLN A 210 8.74 -0.99 11.52
N ASN A 211 9.34 0.05 12.10
CA ASN A 211 10.70 0.00 12.60
C ASN A 211 10.65 -0.06 14.14
N ILE A 212 10.98 -1.22 14.71
CA ILE A 212 10.81 -1.52 16.15
C ILE A 212 12.00 -2.27 16.72
#